data_AF-A0A924UAZ5-F1
#
_entry.id   AF-A0A924UAZ5-F1
#
_cell.length_a   1.000
_cell.length_b   1.000
_cell.length_c   1.000
_cell.angle_alpha   90.00
_cell.angle_beta   90.00
_cell.angle_gamma   90.00
#
_symmetry.space_group_name_H-M   'P 1'
#
loop_
_entity.id
_entity.type
_entity.pdbx_description
1 polymer ?
#
loop_
_entity_poly.entity_id
_entity_poly.type
_entity_poly.pdbx_seq_one_letter_code
_entity_poly.pdbx_strand_id
1 'polypeptide(L)'
;MRQILPALLLTLILGTVGGLSARALHLPLGLLLGSIFAVGLAAILNLRAGGVGVGFPQPLRNLFVPIIGVSIGAAFTPDVLRQMPGWWISLTALLIYIPVAHGVG
;
A
#
# COMPACT_ATOMS: atom_id res chain seq x y z
N MET A 1 12.59 2.81 20.81
CA MET A 1 12.45 1.50 20.13
C MET A 1 11.51 0.53 20.85
N ARG A 2 11.64 0.26 22.16
CA ARG A 2 10.77 -0.70 22.87
C ARG A 2 9.25 -0.46 22.73
N GLN A 3 8.80 0.79 22.74
CA GLN A 3 7.37 1.14 22.60
C GLN A 3 6.82 1.03 21.17
N ILE A 4 7.71 0.97 20.16
CA ILE A 4 7.32 0.91 18.74
C ILE A 4 7.12 -0.54 18.29
N LEU A 5 7.85 -1.48 18.91
CA LEU A 5 7.75 -2.92 18.65
C LEU A 5 6.30 -3.47 18.73
N PRO A 6 5.48 -3.17 19.76
CA PRO A 6 4.12 -3.68 19.80
C PRO A 6 3.25 -3.12 18.67
N ALA A 7 3.39 -1.84 18.30
CA ALA A 7 2.68 -1.24 17.18
C ALA A 7 3.12 -1.82 15.84
N LEU A 8 4.43 -2.05 15.66
CA LEU A 8 4.98 -2.70 14.48
C LEU A 8 4.45 -4.13 14.33
N LEU A 9 4.49 -4.92 15.40
CA LEU A 9 3.99 -6.29 15.41
C LEU A 9 2.49 -6.33 15.10
N LEU A 10 1.71 -5.44 15.70
CA LEU A 10 0.28 -5.33 15.42
C LEU A 10 0.07 -5.01 13.93
N THR A 11 0.80 -4.04 13.40
CA THR A 11 0.73 -3.64 11.98
C THR A 11 1.09 -4.80 11.05
N LEU A 12 2.16 -5.54 11.35
CA LEU A 12 2.59 -6.73 10.60
C LEU A 12 1.55 -7.85 10.65
N ILE A 13 0.99 -8.14 11.83
CA ILE A 13 -0.03 -9.17 12.00
C ILE A 13 -1.28 -8.79 11.21
N LEU A 14 -1.78 -7.57 11.36
CA LEU A 14 -2.95 -7.11 10.62
C LEU A 14 -2.71 -7.12 9.11
N GLY A 15 -1.57 -6.59 8.65
CA GLY A 15 -1.23 -6.59 7.23
C GLY A 15 -1.12 -8.00 6.65
N THR A 16 -0.53 -8.94 7.41
CA THR A 16 -0.39 -10.34 6.99
C THR A 16 -1.73 -11.06 6.96
N VAL A 17 -2.55 -10.90 8.01
CA VAL A 17 -3.89 -11.50 8.09
C VAL A 17 -4.79 -10.94 6.99
N GLY A 18 -4.80 -9.63 6.79
CA GLY A 18 -5.55 -8.97 5.72
C GLY A 18 -5.09 -9.41 4.33
N GLY A 19 -3.78 -9.49 4.10
CA GLY A 19 -3.25 -9.96 2.83
C GLY A 19 -3.58 -11.43 2.54
N LEU A 20 -3.45 -12.31 3.53
CA LEU A 20 -3.76 -13.74 3.38
C LEU A 20 -5.25 -13.98 3.17
N SER A 21 -6.13 -13.26 3.87
CA SER A 21 -7.58 -13.35 3.66
C SER A 21 -7.97 -12.87 2.26
N ALA A 22 -7.43 -11.74 1.80
CA ALA A 22 -7.68 -11.24 0.45
C ALA A 22 -7.13 -12.17 -0.64
N ARG A 23 -5.99 -12.84 -0.40
CA ARG A 23 -5.47 -13.88 -1.28
C ARG A 23 -6.40 -15.10 -1.34
N ALA A 24 -6.96 -15.53 -0.21
CA ALA A 24 -7.94 -16.62 -0.18
C ALA A 24 -9.25 -16.26 -0.92
N LEU A 25 -9.61 -14.98 -0.95
CA LEU A 25 -10.73 -14.42 -1.71
C LEU A 25 -10.44 -14.25 -3.21
N HIS A 26 -9.25 -14.65 -3.70
CA HIS A 26 -8.82 -14.50 -5.11
C HIS A 26 -8.88 -13.05 -5.64
N LEU A 27 -8.68 -12.07 -4.76
CA LEU A 27 -8.64 -10.66 -5.17
C LEU A 27 -7.37 -10.37 -6.00
N PRO A 28 -7.48 -9.53 -7.05
CA PRO A 28 -6.30 -9.05 -7.76
C PRO A 28 -5.41 -8.28 -6.77
N LEU A 29 -4.10 -8.56 -6.78
CA LEU A 29 -3.16 -7.98 -5.81
C LEU A 29 -3.55 -8.20 -4.33
N GLY A 30 -4.15 -9.36 -4.02
CA GLY A 30 -4.73 -9.63 -2.70
C GLY A 30 -3.84 -9.31 -1.50
N LEU A 31 -2.54 -9.65 -1.58
CA LEU A 31 -1.59 -9.31 -0.50
C LEU A 31 -1.46 -7.80 -0.24
N LEU A 32 -1.49 -6.98 -1.30
CA LEU A 32 -1.40 -5.52 -1.19
C LEU A 32 -2.73 -4.92 -0.73
N LEU A 33 -3.82 -5.24 -1.42
CA LEU A 33 -5.14 -4.68 -1.11
C LEU A 33 -5.60 -5.08 0.29
N GLY A 34 -5.48 -6.35 0.64
CA GLY A 34 -5.87 -6.85 1.95
C GLY A 34 -5.05 -6.25 3.09
N SER A 35 -3.75 -6.06 2.89
CA SER A 35 -2.88 -5.41 3.88
C SER A 35 -3.24 -3.93 4.07
N ILE A 36 -3.39 -3.17 2.98
CA ILE A 36 -3.76 -1.75 3.02
C ILE A 36 -5.13 -1.57 3.68
N PHE A 37 -6.10 -2.42 3.34
CA PHE A 37 -7.43 -2.34 3.93
C PHE A 37 -7.40 -2.65 5.43
N ALA A 38 -6.76 -3.75 5.85
CA ALA A 38 -6.70 -4.13 7.26
C ALA A 38 -5.95 -3.10 8.12
N VAL A 39 -4.79 -2.64 7.66
CA VAL A 39 -3.98 -1.64 8.38
C VAL A 39 -4.63 -0.26 8.32
N GLY A 40 -5.22 0.11 7.18
CA GLY A 40 -5.95 1.37 7.01
C GLY A 40 -7.17 1.45 7.92
N LEU A 41 -7.95 0.37 8.00
CA LEU A 41 -9.09 0.28 8.91
C LEU A 41 -8.63 0.39 10.38
N ALA A 42 -7.54 -0.28 10.73
CA ALA A 42 -6.93 -0.15 12.06
C ALA A 42 -6.46 1.28 12.38
N ALA A 43 -5.92 2.00 11.39
CA ALA A 43 -5.54 3.39 11.54
C ALA A 43 -6.75 4.31 11.73
N ILE A 44 -7.83 4.11 10.95
CA ILE A 44 -9.10 4.85 11.07
C ILE A 44 -9.72 4.63 12.46
N LEU A 45 -9.71 3.37 12.94
CA LEU A 45 -10.19 3.01 14.27
C LEU A 45 -9.25 3.44 15.41
N ASN A 46 -8.17 4.17 15.10
CA ASN A 46 -7.17 4.62 16.05
C ASN A 46 -6.59 3.49 16.92
N LEU A 47 -6.40 2.30 16.34
CA LEU A 47 -5.78 1.19 17.04
C LEU A 47 -4.33 1.55 17.41
N ARG A 48 -4.06 1.47 18.71
CA ARG A 48 -2.79 1.83 19.33
C ARG A 48 -2.25 0.64 20.10
N ALA A 49 -0.95 0.41 20.01
CA ALA A 49 -0.24 -0.56 20.82
C ALA A 49 0.97 0.10 21.46
N GLY A 50 1.09 0.01 22.79
CA GLY A 50 2.17 0.68 23.53
C GLY A 50 2.16 2.21 23.44
N GLY A 51 0.98 2.82 23.24
CA GLY A 51 0.82 4.28 23.09
C GLY A 51 1.12 4.83 21.69
N VAL A 52 1.55 3.97 20.76
CA VAL A 52 1.86 4.33 19.37
C VAL A 52 0.80 3.75 18.45
N GLY A 53 0.34 4.54 17.46
CA GLY A 53 -0.60 4.05 16.45
C GLY A 53 0.03 2.99 15.55
N VAL A 54 -0.82 2.17 14.91
CA VAL A 54 -0.36 1.27 13.84
C VAL A 54 0.41 2.03 12.76
N GLY A 55 1.54 1.47 12.34
CA GLY A 55 2.44 2.11 11.41
C GLY A 55 3.77 1.38 11.27
N PHE A 56 4.48 1.72 10.20
CA PHE A 56 5.79 1.15 9.89
C PHE A 56 6.87 2.23 10.06
N PRO A 57 7.93 1.99 10.83
CA PRO A 57 8.97 2.99 11.09
C PRO A 57 9.74 3.33 9.80
N GLN A 58 9.99 4.63 9.61
CA GLN A 58 10.64 5.20 8.43
C GLN A 58 11.93 4.48 7.99
N PRO A 59 12.90 4.14 8.88
CA PRO A 59 14.13 3.48 8.46
C PRO A 59 13.88 2.11 7.82
N LEU A 60 12.89 1.38 8.35
CA LEU A 60 12.52 0.06 7.89
C LEU A 60 11.79 0.15 6.54
N ARG A 61 10.91 1.15 6.39
CA ARG A 61 10.24 1.45 5.10
C ARG A 61 11.27 1.76 4.01
N ASN A 62 12.29 2.55 4.33
CA ASN A 62 13.32 2.96 3.38
C ASN A 62 14.14 1.78 2.83
N LEU A 63 14.20 0.65 3.55
CA LEU A 63 14.79 -0.59 3.04
C LEU A 63 13.93 -1.26 1.95
N PHE A 64 12.60 -1.21 2.09
CA PHE A 64 11.67 -1.85 1.14
C PHE A 64 11.39 -1.01 -0.10
N VAL A 65 11.46 0.32 -0.02
CA VAL A 65 11.24 1.23 -1.16
C VAL A 65 12.08 0.84 -2.40
N PRO A 66 13.41 0.64 -2.32
CA PRO A 66 14.19 0.25 -3.49
C PRO A 66 13.85 -1.15 -3.99
N ILE A 67 13.52 -2.09 -3.10
CA ILE A 67 13.11 -3.46 -3.48
C ILE A 67 11.83 -3.40 -4.34
N ILE A 68 10.81 -2.69 -3.86
CA ILE A 68 9.54 -2.48 -4.57
C ILE A 68 9.81 -1.74 -5.89
N GLY A 69 10.67 -0.71 -5.86
CA GLY A 69 11.04 0.06 -7.05
C GLY A 69 11.67 -0.81 -8.14
N VAL A 70 12.63 -1.68 -7.78
CA VAL A 70 13.27 -2.62 -8.71
C VAL A 70 12.26 -3.65 -9.21
N SER A 71 11.39 -4.19 -8.36
CA SER A 71 10.35 -5.14 -8.79
C SER A 71 9.35 -4.53 -9.77
N ILE A 72 8.91 -3.28 -9.53
CA ILE A 72 8.02 -2.55 -10.45
C ILE A 72 8.76 -2.20 -11.74
N GLY A 73 10.01 -1.74 -11.65
CA GLY A 73 10.83 -1.40 -12.81
C GLY A 73 11.17 -2.61 -13.69
N ALA A 74 11.44 -3.77 -13.09
CA ALA A 74 11.70 -5.00 -13.82
C ALA A 74 10.47 -5.52 -14.59
N ALA A 75 9.25 -5.08 -14.20
CA ALA A 75 8.02 -5.42 -14.93
C ALA A 75 7.82 -4.58 -16.20
N PHE A 76 8.65 -3.56 -16.46
CA PHE A 76 8.61 -2.81 -17.72
C PHE A 76 9.16 -3.66 -18.87
N THR A 77 8.27 -4.07 -19.77
CA THR A 77 8.63 -4.79 -21.01
C THR A 77 8.35 -3.93 -22.25
N PRO A 78 8.90 -4.27 -23.42
CA PRO A 78 8.57 -3.58 -24.67
C PRO A 78 7.07 -3.55 -25.00
N ASP A 79 6.30 -4.56 -24.56
CA ASP A 79 4.85 -4.61 -24.76
C ASP A 79 4.10 -3.57 -23.92
N VAL A 80 4.65 -3.18 -22.77
CA VAL A 80 4.13 -2.07 -21.97
C VAL A 80 4.24 -0.76 -22.76
N LEU A 81 5.39 -0.52 -23.39
CA LEU A 81 5.62 0.68 -24.22
C LEU A 81 4.64 0.78 -25.39
N ARG A 82 4.31 -0.35 -26.03
CA ARG A 82 3.34 -0.42 -27.13
C ARG A 82 1.91 -0.04 -26.68
N GLN A 83 1.57 -0.26 -25.41
CA GLN A 83 0.26 0.05 -24.85
C GLN A 83 0.15 1.49 -24.34
N MET A 84 1.27 2.16 -24.05
CA MET A 84 1.30 3.52 -23.51
C MET A 84 0.44 4.55 -24.27
N PRO A 85 0.41 4.56 -25.63
CA PRO A 85 -0.44 5.50 -26.35
C PRO A 85 -1.93 5.36 -26.03
N GLY A 86 -2.39 4.16 -25.63
CA GLY A 86 -3.79 3.91 -25.26
C GLY A 86 -4.17 4.43 -23.86
N TRP A 87 -3.20 4.83 -23.04
CA TRP A 87 -3.45 5.23 -21.65
C TRP A 87 -3.81 6.70 -21.48
N TRP A 88 -3.79 7.50 -22.55
CA TRP A 88 -4.02 8.95 -22.46
C TRP A 88 -5.33 9.29 -21.73
N ILE A 89 -6.43 8.58 -22.02
CA ILE A 89 -7.72 8.77 -21.32
C ILE A 89 -7.55 8.56 -19.82
N SER A 90 -6.97 7.42 -19.42
CA SER A 90 -6.78 7.07 -18.01
C SER A 90 -5.84 8.05 -17.30
N LEU A 91 -4.78 8.48 -17.97
CA LEU A 91 -3.82 9.45 -17.44
C LEU A 91 -4.44 10.83 -17.28
N THR A 92 -5.21 11.31 -18.26
CA THR A 92 -5.93 12.58 -18.17
C THR A 92 -7.02 12.51 -17.10
N ALA A 93 -7.76 11.40 -16.99
CA ALA A 93 -8.74 11.19 -15.94
C ALA A 93 -8.10 11.22 -14.55
N LEU A 94 -6.95 10.56 -14.35
CA LEU A 94 -6.19 10.61 -13.10
C LEU A 94 -5.68 12.02 -12.80
N LEU A 95 -5.18 12.74 -13.80
CA LEU A 95 -4.67 14.10 -13.67
C LEU A 95 -5.75 15.08 -13.20
N ILE A 96 -7.02 14.87 -13.60
CA ILE A 96 -8.17 15.64 -13.11
C ILE A 96 -8.63 15.12 -11.74
N TYR A 97 -8.69 13.80 -11.55
CA TYR A 97 -9.22 13.19 -10.33
C TYR A 97 -8.39 13.52 -9.09
N ILE A 98 -7.05 13.43 -9.16
CA ILE A 98 -6.16 13.64 -8.01
C ILE A 98 -6.37 15.02 -7.35
N PRO A 99 -6.31 16.16 -8.08
CA PRO A 99 -6.52 17.47 -7.47
C PRO A 99 -7.95 17.67 -6.99
N VAL A 100 -8.97 17.12 -7.68
CA VAL A 100 -10.36 17.19 -7.22
C VAL A 100 -10.51 16.44 -5.89
N ALA A 101 -10.00 15.21 -5.79
CA ALA A 101 -10.07 14.41 -4.58
C ALA A 101 -9.32 15.03 -3.40
N HIS A 102 -8.17 15.67 -3.65
CA HIS A 102 -7.40 16.38 -2.61
C HIS A 102 -7.96 17.77 -2.27
N GLY A 103 -8.71 18.40 -3.17
CA GLY A 103 -9.36 19.68 -2.91
C GLY A 103 -10.70 19.55 -2.19
N VAL A 104 -11.32 18.36 -2.22
CA VAL A 104 -12.62 18.08 -1.60
C VAL A 104 -12.48 17.40 -0.22
N GLY A 105 -11.33 16.78 0.08
CA GLY A 105 -11.01 16.15 1.38
C GLY A 105 -10.12 17.02 2.26
#